data_AF-A0A1L8N443-F1
#
_entry.id   AF-A0A1L8N443-F1
#
_cell.length_a   1.000
_cell.length_b   1.000
_cell.length_c   1.000
_cell.angle_alpha   90.00
_cell.angle_beta   90.00
_cell.angle_gamma   90.00
#
_symmetry.space_group_name_H-M   'P 1'
#
loop_
_entity.id
_entity.type
_entity.pdbx_description
1 polymer ?
#
loop_
_entity_poly.entity_id
_entity_poly.type
_entity_poly.pdbx_seq_one_letter_code
_entity_poly.pdbx_strand_id
1 'polypeptide(L)' 'MMKDEHFNYTFTDEELKNIVLFFRKNDSIVPSELGNFKESVESYIYNSMSIDEAEVFFNENS' A
#
# COMPACT_ATOMS: atom_id res chain seq x y z
N MET A 1 -11.93 35.51 -3.04
CA MET A 1 -11.80 34.48 -1.99
C MET A 1 -12.41 33.21 -2.53
N MET A 2 -11.58 32.24 -2.89
CA MET A 2 -11.93 30.83 -2.79
C MET A 2 -11.06 30.33 -1.65
N LYS A 3 -11.65 29.79 -0.58
CA LYS A 3 -10.85 29.04 0.40
C LYS A 3 -10.32 27.83 -0.36
N ASP A 4 -9.02 27.64 -0.38
CA ASP A 4 -8.43 26.36 -0.74
C ASP A 4 -8.98 25.33 0.26
N GLU A 5 -10.04 24.63 -0.13
CA GLU A 5 -10.50 23.46 0.61
C GLU A 5 -9.41 22.41 0.41
N HIS A 6 -8.55 22.29 1.41
CA HIS A 6 -7.57 21.22 1.46
C HIS A 6 -8.33 19.89 1.47
N PHE A 7 -8.28 19.19 0.34
CA PHE A 7 -8.77 17.82 0.25
C PHE A 7 -7.83 16.93 1.05
N ASN A 8 -8.28 16.52 2.23
CA ASN A 8 -7.57 15.57 3.07
C ASN A 8 -8.16 14.19 2.82
N TYR A 9 -7.36 13.30 2.25
CA TYR A 9 -7.70 11.90 2.12
C TYR A 9 -6.72 11.07 2.92
N THR A 10 -7.25 10.16 3.73
CA THR A 10 -6.48 9.23 4.54
C THR A 10 -6.84 7.83 4.08
N PHE A 11 -5.83 7.08 3.65
CA PHE A 11 -6.03 5.69 3.28
C PHE A 11 -6.44 4.87 4.50
N THR A 12 -7.41 4.00 4.31
CA THR A 12 -7.75 2.92 5.24
C THR A 12 -6.74 1.77 5.11
N ASP A 13 -6.65 0.92 6.14
CA ASP A 13 -5.76 -0.25 6.09
C ASP A 13 -6.13 -1.21 4.95
N GLU A 14 -7.42 -1.34 4.61
CA GLU A 14 -7.87 -2.16 3.48
C GLU A 14 -7.42 -1.59 2.14
N GLU A 15 -7.50 -0.27 1.95
CA GLU A 15 -7.00 0.39 0.75
C GLU A 15 -5.48 0.22 0.62
N LEU A 16 -4.74 0.36 1.72
CA LEU A 16 -3.29 0.13 1.74
C LEU A 16 -2.94 -1.32 1.43
N LYS A 17 -3.67 -2.31 1.97
CA LYS A 17 -3.50 -3.74 1.59
C LYS A 17 -3.71 -3.94 0.10
N ASN A 18 -4.78 -3.38 -0.47
CA ASN A 18 -5.06 -3.48 -1.90
C ASN A 18 -3.98 -2.82 -2.76
N ILE A 19 -3.41 -1.70 -2.31
CA ILE A 19 -2.28 -1.02 -2.97
C ILE A 19 -1.02 -1.90 -2.95
N VAL A 20 -0.70 -2.53 -1.81
CA VAL A 20 0.41 -3.50 -1.75
C VAL A 20 0.19 -4.65 -2.74
N LEU A 21 -1.02 -5.23 -2.76
CA LEU A 21 -1.34 -6.31 -3.68
C LEU A 21 -1.22 -5.85 -5.15
N PHE A 22 -1.63 -4.61 -5.45
CA PHE A 22 -1.46 -4.01 -6.76
C PHE A 22 0.02 -3.88 -7.13
N PHE A 23 0.86 -3.34 -6.25
CA PHE A 23 2.29 -3.20 -6.52
C PHE A 23 2.98 -4.53 -6.77
N ARG A 24 2.64 -5.58 -6.01
CA ARG A 24 3.20 -6.92 -6.22
C ARG A 24 2.80 -7.52 -7.57
N LYS A 25 1.52 -7.43 -7.94
CA LYS A 25 1.02 -7.96 -9.23
C LYS A 25 1.64 -7.25 -10.44
N ASN A 26 2.03 -6.00 -10.27
CA ASN A 26 2.43 -5.11 -11.35
C ASN A 26 3.89 -4.65 -11.22
N ASP A 27 4.72 -5.35 -10.45
CA ASP A 27 6.07 -4.90 -10.08
C ASP A 27 6.94 -4.51 -11.29
N SER A 28 6.78 -5.22 -12.41
CA SER A 28 7.49 -4.96 -13.66
C SER A 28 7.08 -3.68 -14.40
N ILE A 29 5.92 -3.11 -14.07
CA ILE A 29 5.36 -1.91 -14.72
C ILE A 29 5.18 -0.72 -13.79
N VAL A 30 5.44 -0.90 -12.48
CA VAL A 30 5.37 0.19 -11.50
C VAL A 30 6.54 1.15 -11.74
N PRO A 31 6.29 2.46 -11.96
CA PRO A 31 7.36 3.44 -12.13
C PRO A 31 8.27 3.51 -10.92
N SER A 32 9.57 3.69 -11.14
CA SER A 32 10.56 3.77 -10.05
C SER A 32 10.33 4.98 -9.14
N GLU A 33 9.67 6.02 -9.63
CA GLU A 33 9.26 7.21 -8.87
C GLU A 33 8.29 6.86 -7.74
N LEU A 34 7.55 5.75 -7.86
CA LEU A 34 6.67 5.24 -6.81
C LEU A 34 7.38 4.29 -5.83
N GLY A 35 8.69 4.03 -6.01
CA GLY A 35 9.45 3.07 -5.19
C GLY A 35 9.37 3.36 -3.70
N ASN A 36 9.65 4.60 -3.29
CA ASN A 36 9.56 5.00 -1.88
C ASN A 36 8.15 4.85 -1.30
N PHE A 37 7.12 5.14 -2.10
CA PHE A 37 5.74 4.99 -1.67
C PHE A 37 5.37 3.51 -1.52
N LYS A 38 5.74 2.68 -2.49
CA LYS A 38 5.59 1.22 -2.43
C LYS A 38 6.24 0.66 -1.17
N GLU A 39 7.53 0.93 -0.94
CA GLU A 39 8.25 0.44 0.23
C GLU A 39 7.62 0.89 1.55
N SER A 40 7.16 2.15 1.60
CA SER A 40 6.51 2.70 2.80
C SER A 40 5.18 2.00 3.11
N VAL A 41 4.35 1.80 2.09
CA VAL A 41 3.04 1.16 2.24
C VAL A 41 3.19 -0.34 2.55
N GLU A 42 4.13 -1.03 1.89
CA GLU A 42 4.47 -2.41 2.20
C GLU A 42 4.95 -2.57 3.64
N SER A 43 5.86 -1.71 4.08
CA SER A 43 6.39 -1.74 5.46
C SER A 43 5.30 -1.45 6.49
N TYR A 44 4.42 -0.48 6.23
CA TYR A 44 3.30 -0.17 7.13
C TYR A 44 2.38 -1.38 7.30
N ILE A 45 1.96 -2.00 6.20
CA ILE A 45 1.06 -3.15 6.23
C ILE A 45 1.71 -4.33 6.95
N TYR A 46 2.94 -4.68 6.63
CA TYR A 46 3.62 -5.80 7.28
C TYR A 46 3.85 -5.58 8.79
N ASN A 47 4.15 -4.35 9.21
CA ASN A 47 4.31 -4.02 10.62
C ASN A 47 2.98 -3.99 11.38
N SER A 48 1.85 -3.87 10.68
CA SER A 48 0.50 -3.91 11.27
C SER A 48 -0.05 -5.32 11.45
N MET A 49 0.61 -6.33 10.88
CA MET A 49 0.17 -7.73 10.88
C MET A 49 0.95 -8.58 11.88
N SER A 50 0.28 -9.59 12.44
CA SER A 50 0.97 -10.73 13.03
C SER A 50 1.69 -11.57 11.97
N ILE A 51 2.59 -12.46 12.41
CA ILE A 51 3.32 -13.36 11.51
C ILE A 51 2.35 -14.20 10.68
N ASP A 52 1.34 -14.79 11.32
CA ASP A 52 0.34 -15.63 10.66
C ASP A 52 -0.46 -14.85 9.60
N GLU A 53 -0.85 -13.61 9.91
CA GLU A 53 -1.54 -12.73 8.97
C GLU A 53 -0.64 -12.31 7.80
N ALA A 54 0.64 -12.04 8.07
CA ALA A 54 1.61 -11.68 7.05
C ALA A 54 1.87 -12.85 6.08
N GLU A 55 1.91 -14.09 6.58
CA GLU A 55 2.03 -15.29 5.75
C GLU A 55 0.82 -15.47 4.84
N VAL A 56 -0.40 -15.35 5.39
CA VAL A 56 -1.63 -15.42 4.59
C VAL A 56 -1.63 -14.32 3.53
N PHE A 57 -1.33 -13.08 3.92
CA PHE A 57 -1.31 -11.93 3.02
C PHE A 57 -0.22 -12.00 1.94
N PHE A 58 0.92 -12.63 2.23
CA PHE A 58 1.95 -12.90 1.22
C PHE A 58 1.45 -13.89 0.16
N ASN A 59 0.69 -14.90 0.60
CA ASN A 59 0.17 -15.96 -0.25
C ASN A 59 -1.06 -15.55 -1.09
N GLU A 60 -1.73 -14.43 -0.77
CA GLU A 60 -2.88 -13.92 -1.54
C GLU A 60 -2.56 -13.53 -2.99
N ASN A 61 -1.28 -13.53 -3.38
CA ASN A 61 -0.79 -13.17 -4.71
C ASN A 61 0.23 -14.16 -5.31
N SER A 62 0.44 -15.34 -4.71
CA SER A 62 1.27 -16.39 -5.34
C SER A 62 0.52 -17.13 -6.45
#